data_AF-S7REV6-F1
#
_entry.id   AF-S7REV6-F1
#
_cell.length_a   1.000
_cell.length_b   1.000
_cell.length_c   1.000
_cell.angle_alpha   90.00
_cell.angle_beta   90.00
_cell.angle_gamma   90.00
#
_symmetry.space_group_name_H-M   'P 1'
#
loop_
_entity.id
_entity.type
_entity.pdbx_description
1 polymer ?
#
loop_
_entity_poly.entity_id
_entity_poly.type
_entity_poly.pdbx_seq_one_letter_code
_entity_poly.pdbx_strand_id
1 'polypeptide(L)'
;MEKEAPPLSEEFPEGSKVFFLGEHAYGVAAQITGTTQDSLSVVLAFFPSDKAENEEFKSVVRNRMSERYYPSFNVAEIVGASSKAIAKITSSFMVITSDGQKVNLGLSLKFEAKGMKVIDYSRKNGRFWEFSEKAVQLIRDYKAKAPEVFRAVERSGDAMTKAYDVFSGEDSDKKVKDLRTWLATKGVRDFEPVSLFCDQLKKETVKEIEGLQAKFTEGRSPSAIKKAIVKGIPRQAVLKPSHAVYRLQNQRFGLGDRVTMVRDSGSVPLSAKGVVIALNAKSMDVVWDVPFMAGTTLGGRCSPYRGSTVEFNTCLNLTDPQYVASTKPRGPPPHQPQVPFKPRFGPYPAVRPPPGQAPVGGFHPAPAGASRGSSVQILANPNRGRGAYVNGRGTHTNGRGAPPHAANGAHVVPAQARPAMAGSPPVSVNGVNGEANHLPPVASRGGFVPPHPRGFAPRGGRGFSPNFRGRGGMPPVIDRGRGGPFRGPRGRGRGAPPVAS
;
A
#
# COMPACT_ATOMS: atom_id res chain seq x y z
N MET A 1 -7.63 -27.24 -21.09
CA MET A 1 -8.68 -27.79 -21.97
C MET A 1 -10.00 -27.56 -21.25
N GLU A 2 -10.90 -26.78 -21.83
CA GLU A 2 -12.23 -26.54 -21.26
C GLU A 2 -13.05 -27.83 -21.35
N LYS A 3 -13.86 -28.11 -20.34
CA LYS A 3 -14.74 -29.28 -20.27
C LYS A 3 -16.17 -28.81 -20.11
N GLU A 4 -17.13 -29.55 -20.67
CA GLU A 4 -18.54 -29.32 -20.39
C GLU A 4 -18.84 -29.51 -18.91
N ALA A 5 -19.90 -28.86 -18.43
CA ALA A 5 -20.28 -28.95 -17.03
C ALA A 5 -20.78 -30.38 -16.74
N PRO A 6 -20.07 -31.15 -15.88
CA PRO A 6 -20.50 -32.51 -15.55
C PRO A 6 -21.88 -32.49 -14.87
N PRO A 7 -22.60 -33.62 -14.85
CA PRO A 7 -23.81 -33.76 -14.04
C PRO A 7 -23.56 -33.38 -12.58
N LEU A 8 -24.57 -32.82 -11.91
CA LEU A 8 -24.40 -32.39 -10.52
C LEU A 8 -24.00 -33.54 -9.59
N SER A 9 -24.44 -34.77 -9.85
CA SER A 9 -24.10 -35.96 -9.05
C SER A 9 -22.62 -36.33 -9.14
N GLU A 10 -22.01 -36.16 -10.32
CA GLU A 10 -20.58 -36.39 -10.53
C GLU A 10 -19.74 -35.24 -9.98
N GLU A 11 -20.23 -34.01 -10.16
CA GLU A 11 -19.55 -32.83 -9.65
C GLU A 11 -19.61 -32.79 -8.12
N PHE A 12 -20.79 -32.96 -7.54
CA PHE A 12 -21.05 -32.87 -6.11
C PHE A 12 -21.63 -34.20 -5.61
N PRO A 13 -20.78 -35.24 -5.47
CA PRO A 13 -21.24 -36.51 -4.92
C PRO A 13 -21.67 -36.34 -3.46
N GLU A 14 -22.57 -37.22 -3.02
CA GLU A 14 -23.05 -37.23 -1.64
C GLU A 14 -21.87 -37.35 -0.66
N GLY A 15 -21.96 -36.64 0.45
CA GLY A 15 -20.90 -36.57 1.44
C GLY A 15 -19.79 -35.54 1.15
N SER A 16 -19.78 -34.92 -0.05
CA SER A 16 -18.80 -33.89 -0.40
C SER A 16 -18.90 -32.67 0.50
N LYS A 17 -17.74 -32.11 0.87
CA LYS A 17 -17.62 -30.88 1.66
C LYS A 17 -17.62 -29.66 0.73
N VAL A 18 -18.49 -28.70 1.01
CA VAL A 18 -18.62 -27.45 0.26
C VAL A 18 -18.85 -26.28 1.21
N PHE A 19 -18.75 -25.05 0.70
CA PHE A 19 -19.17 -23.84 1.40
C PHE A 19 -20.47 -23.33 0.80
N PHE A 20 -21.42 -22.97 1.65
CA PHE A 20 -22.69 -22.40 1.22
C PHE A 20 -22.54 -20.90 0.96
N LEU A 21 -23.08 -20.42 -0.16
CA LEU A 21 -23.00 -19.01 -0.57
C LEU A 21 -24.36 -18.29 -0.55
N GLY A 22 -25.38 -18.91 0.03
CA GLY A 22 -26.68 -18.27 0.22
C GLY A 22 -26.65 -17.18 1.29
N GLU A 23 -27.56 -16.21 1.17
CA GLU A 23 -27.61 -15.00 2.00
C GLU A 23 -27.64 -15.27 3.51
N HIS A 24 -28.42 -16.27 3.96
CA HIS A 24 -28.64 -16.53 5.39
C HIS A 24 -27.55 -17.36 6.08
N ALA A 25 -26.63 -17.98 5.33
CA ALA A 25 -25.58 -18.84 5.88
C ALA A 25 -24.29 -18.75 5.05
N TYR A 26 -23.96 -17.55 4.58
CA TYR A 26 -22.83 -17.29 3.70
C TYR A 26 -21.50 -17.71 4.33
N GLY A 27 -20.74 -18.53 3.60
CA GLY A 27 -19.43 -19.04 4.02
C GLY A 27 -19.48 -20.15 5.08
N VAL A 28 -20.66 -20.67 5.41
CA VAL A 28 -20.80 -21.82 6.32
C VAL A 28 -20.36 -23.10 5.60
N ALA A 29 -19.58 -23.93 6.30
CA ALA A 29 -19.21 -25.26 5.82
C ALA A 29 -20.46 -26.17 5.78
N ALA A 30 -20.60 -26.89 4.69
CA ALA A 30 -21.77 -27.70 4.37
C ALA A 30 -21.33 -29.06 3.82
N GLN A 31 -22.24 -30.03 3.93
CA GLN A 31 -22.06 -31.35 3.34
C GLN A 31 -23.22 -31.64 2.37
N ILE A 32 -22.90 -32.15 1.18
CA ILE A 32 -23.90 -32.59 0.21
C ILE A 32 -24.62 -33.83 0.77
N THR A 33 -25.95 -33.79 0.79
CA THR A 33 -26.81 -34.91 1.24
C THR A 33 -27.64 -35.53 0.13
N GLY A 34 -27.69 -34.88 -1.02
CA GLY A 34 -28.44 -35.41 -2.15
C GLY A 34 -28.36 -34.46 -3.33
N THR A 35 -28.44 -35.05 -4.50
CA THR A 35 -28.31 -34.33 -5.76
C THR A 35 -29.42 -34.77 -6.70
N THR A 36 -30.08 -33.81 -7.31
CA THR A 36 -31.04 -34.01 -8.40
C THR A 36 -30.41 -33.53 -9.71
N GLN A 37 -31.12 -33.64 -10.83
CA GLN A 37 -30.62 -33.17 -12.12
C GLN A 37 -30.22 -31.68 -12.11
N ASP A 38 -31.01 -30.84 -11.43
CA ASP A 38 -30.83 -29.37 -11.47
C ASP A 38 -30.54 -28.73 -10.09
N SER A 39 -30.62 -29.49 -9.00
CA SER A 39 -30.49 -28.92 -7.65
C SER A 39 -29.78 -29.84 -6.65
N LEU A 40 -29.22 -29.23 -5.61
CA LEU A 40 -28.47 -29.84 -4.54
C LEU A 40 -29.24 -29.72 -3.22
N SER A 41 -29.02 -30.68 -2.32
CA SER A 41 -29.45 -30.65 -0.93
C SER A 41 -28.22 -30.70 -0.02
N VAL A 42 -28.16 -29.81 0.97
CA VAL A 42 -27.01 -29.72 1.89
C VAL A 42 -27.45 -29.70 3.34
N VAL A 43 -26.58 -30.22 4.20
CA VAL A 43 -26.63 -30.00 5.65
C VAL A 43 -25.60 -28.93 6.00
N LEU A 44 -26.07 -27.87 6.64
CA LEU A 44 -25.26 -26.79 7.21
C LEU A 44 -25.05 -27.05 8.70
N ALA A 45 -23.85 -26.76 9.20
CA ALA A 45 -23.57 -26.72 10.64
C ALA A 45 -22.99 -25.35 10.99
N PHE A 46 -23.70 -24.57 11.81
CA PHE A 46 -23.31 -23.20 12.14
C PHE A 46 -23.65 -22.81 13.57
N PHE A 47 -22.99 -21.78 14.06
CA PHE A 47 -23.34 -21.13 15.30
C PHE A 47 -24.23 -19.92 15.00
N PRO A 48 -25.44 -19.81 15.58
CA PRO A 48 -26.32 -18.66 15.34
C PRO A 48 -25.70 -17.31 15.69
N SER A 49 -24.74 -17.30 16.63
CA SER A 49 -24.00 -16.12 17.05
C SER A 49 -22.95 -15.64 16.04
N ASP A 50 -22.55 -16.48 15.06
CA ASP A 50 -21.45 -16.18 14.13
C ASP A 50 -21.60 -14.81 13.44
N LYS A 51 -22.83 -14.45 13.04
CA LYS A 51 -23.08 -13.16 12.37
C LYS A 51 -22.83 -11.96 13.29
N ALA A 52 -23.23 -12.06 14.55
CA ALA A 52 -23.00 -10.99 15.54
C ALA A 52 -21.52 -10.88 15.91
N GLU A 53 -20.85 -12.02 16.10
CA GLU A 53 -19.40 -12.08 16.39
C GLU A 53 -18.58 -11.43 15.26
N ASN A 54 -18.94 -11.68 14.00
CA ASN A 54 -18.25 -11.09 12.85
C ASN A 54 -18.34 -9.54 12.84
N GLU A 55 -19.47 -8.97 13.24
CA GLU A 55 -19.63 -7.52 13.36
C GLU A 55 -18.85 -6.93 14.54
N GLU A 56 -18.76 -7.68 15.64
CA GLU A 56 -18.02 -7.26 16.83
C GLU A 56 -16.51 -7.15 16.51
N PHE A 57 -15.93 -8.13 15.82
CA PHE A 57 -14.54 -8.04 15.33
C PHE A 57 -14.30 -6.81 14.45
N LYS A 58 -15.25 -6.51 13.56
CA LYS A 58 -15.13 -5.35 12.67
C LYS A 58 -15.27 -4.03 13.44
N SER A 59 -16.08 -4.00 14.50
CA SER A 59 -16.30 -2.81 15.33
C SER A 59 -15.03 -2.33 16.05
N VAL A 60 -14.20 -3.26 16.55
CA VAL A 60 -12.91 -2.98 17.20
C VAL A 60 -12.00 -2.16 16.29
N VAL A 61 -12.01 -2.48 14.99
CA VAL A 61 -11.19 -1.78 14.00
C VAL A 61 -11.86 -0.48 13.55
N ARG A 62 -13.18 -0.48 13.29
CA ARG A 62 -13.92 0.72 12.87
C ARG A 62 -13.75 1.88 13.85
N ASN A 63 -13.84 1.62 15.15
CA ASN A 63 -13.70 2.64 16.19
C ASN A 63 -12.32 3.31 16.22
N ARG A 64 -11.30 2.67 15.64
CA ARG A 64 -9.93 3.21 15.56
C ARG A 64 -9.62 3.87 14.21
N MET A 65 -10.35 3.54 13.15
CA MET A 65 -10.13 4.12 11.81
C MET A 65 -10.68 5.55 11.65
N SER A 66 -11.46 6.06 12.60
CA SER A 66 -12.02 7.41 12.57
C SER A 66 -11.04 8.53 12.94
N GLU A 67 -9.75 8.21 13.16
CA GLU A 67 -8.75 9.23 13.49
C GLU A 67 -8.54 10.21 12.33
N ARG A 68 -8.61 11.51 12.65
CA ARG A 68 -8.37 12.58 11.69
C ARG A 68 -6.88 12.74 11.42
N TYR A 69 -6.54 12.90 10.14
CA TYR A 69 -5.18 13.15 9.68
C TYR A 69 -5.09 14.53 9.02
N TYR A 70 -3.97 15.20 9.24
CA TYR A 70 -3.69 16.53 8.72
C TYR A 70 -2.46 16.47 7.80
N PRO A 71 -2.52 17.07 6.59
CA PRO A 71 -1.36 17.23 5.74
C PRO A 71 -0.23 17.99 6.44
N SER A 72 1.02 17.68 6.09
CA SER A 72 2.21 18.23 6.76
C SER A 72 2.26 19.77 6.80
N PHE A 73 1.69 20.44 5.79
CA PHE A 73 1.61 21.90 5.76
C PHE A 73 0.57 22.46 6.75
N ASN A 74 -0.61 21.84 6.87
CA ASN A 74 -1.57 22.17 7.93
C ASN A 74 -0.98 21.94 9.31
N VAL A 75 -0.21 20.85 9.51
CA VAL A 75 0.46 20.60 10.79
C VAL A 75 1.46 21.70 11.12
N ALA A 76 2.17 22.22 10.11
CA ALA A 76 3.10 23.33 10.26
C ALA A 76 2.38 24.60 10.77
N GLU A 77 1.22 24.91 10.20
CA GLU A 77 0.36 26.03 10.65
C GLU A 77 -0.17 25.80 12.07
N ILE A 78 -0.73 24.63 12.36
CA ILE A 78 -1.31 24.27 13.67
C ILE A 78 -0.28 24.37 14.80
N VAL A 79 0.97 23.96 14.54
CA VAL A 79 2.06 23.99 15.52
C VAL A 79 2.80 25.34 15.52
N GLY A 80 2.59 26.17 14.49
CA GLY A 80 3.32 27.42 14.27
C GLY A 80 4.80 27.20 13.97
N ALA A 81 5.14 26.19 13.15
CA ALA A 81 6.51 25.88 12.75
C ALA A 81 6.64 25.89 11.21
N SER A 82 7.85 26.01 10.67
CA SER A 82 8.03 25.89 9.22
C SER A 82 7.80 24.46 8.72
N SER A 83 7.36 24.31 7.47
CA SER A 83 7.23 23.00 6.80
C SER A 83 8.54 22.21 6.78
N LYS A 84 9.69 22.90 6.71
CA LYS A 84 11.03 22.30 6.82
C LYS A 84 11.25 21.70 8.21
N ALA A 85 10.93 22.45 9.27
CA ALA A 85 11.03 21.97 10.64
C ALA A 85 10.17 20.73 10.87
N ILE A 86 8.89 20.76 10.45
CA ILE A 86 8.00 19.59 10.54
C ILE A 86 8.58 18.41 9.77
N ALA A 87 9.05 18.61 8.54
CA ALA A 87 9.57 17.52 7.72
C ALA A 87 10.80 16.83 8.33
N LYS A 88 11.72 17.59 8.94
CA LYS A 88 12.94 17.08 9.58
C LYS A 88 12.65 16.46 10.95
N ILE A 89 11.86 17.13 11.80
CA ILE A 89 11.57 16.66 13.16
C ILE A 89 10.72 15.38 13.18
N THR A 90 9.82 15.22 12.20
CA THR A 90 9.01 13.99 12.05
C THR A 90 9.79 12.85 11.38
N SER A 91 10.98 13.13 10.86
CA SER A 91 11.92 12.13 10.32
C SER A 91 13.00 11.78 11.36
N SER A 92 14.08 11.12 10.93
CA SER A 92 15.28 10.96 11.77
C SER A 92 16.07 12.27 11.77
N PHE A 93 16.37 12.81 12.95
CA PHE A 93 17.19 14.01 13.10
C PHE A 93 18.37 13.69 14.02
N MET A 94 19.50 13.39 13.41
CA MET A 94 20.71 12.98 14.12
C MET A 94 21.54 14.20 14.49
N VAL A 95 22.01 14.24 15.74
CA VAL A 95 22.91 15.27 16.27
C VAL A 95 24.19 14.62 16.78
N ILE A 96 25.33 15.27 16.54
CA ILE A 96 26.65 14.79 17.01
C ILE A 96 27.01 15.51 18.32
N THR A 97 27.27 14.75 19.39
CA THR A 97 27.76 15.27 20.69
C THR A 97 29.25 15.62 20.63
N SER A 98 29.80 16.32 21.63
CA SER A 98 31.24 16.64 21.67
C SER A 98 32.10 15.38 21.63
N ASP A 99 31.60 14.29 22.23
CA ASP A 99 32.25 12.98 22.27
C ASP A 99 32.19 12.22 20.92
N GLY A 100 31.63 12.82 19.86
CA GLY A 100 31.45 12.21 18.55
C GLY A 100 30.29 11.22 18.45
N GLN A 101 29.50 11.05 19.52
CA GLN A 101 28.34 10.15 19.50
C GLN A 101 27.20 10.75 18.69
N LYS A 102 26.50 9.90 17.92
CA LYS A 102 25.34 10.29 17.12
C LYS A 102 24.06 9.95 17.90
N VAL A 103 23.26 10.97 18.21
CA VAL A 103 22.00 10.83 18.95
C VAL A 103 20.84 11.27 18.05
N ASN A 104 19.81 10.43 17.92
CA ASN A 104 18.59 10.79 17.22
C ASN A 104 17.69 11.62 18.15
N LEU A 105 17.40 12.85 17.75
CA LEU A 105 16.43 13.74 18.37
C LEU A 105 15.17 13.91 17.50
N GLY A 106 15.04 13.17 16.41
CA GLY A 106 13.83 13.13 15.60
C GLY A 106 12.76 12.23 16.21
N LEU A 107 11.49 12.50 15.89
CA LEU A 107 10.35 11.68 16.28
C LEU A 107 10.25 10.39 15.47
N SER A 108 10.97 10.29 14.34
CA SER A 108 11.02 9.07 13.52
C SER A 108 9.64 8.51 13.13
N LEU A 109 8.67 9.41 12.87
CA LEU A 109 7.31 9.05 12.47
C LEU A 109 7.24 8.68 11.00
N LYS A 110 8.17 9.16 10.16
CA LYS A 110 8.22 8.86 8.73
C LYS A 110 9.64 8.56 8.24
N PHE A 111 9.74 7.68 7.25
CA PHE A 111 11.02 7.29 6.63
C PHE A 111 10.88 7.28 5.11
N GLU A 112 11.03 8.45 4.48
CA GLU A 112 10.87 8.63 3.02
C GLU A 112 11.80 7.70 2.22
N ALA A 113 13.10 7.70 2.53
CA ALA A 113 14.11 6.91 1.82
C ALA A 113 13.91 5.39 1.96
N LYS A 114 13.29 4.94 3.06
CA LYS A 114 13.03 3.52 3.32
C LYS A 114 11.60 3.11 2.93
N GLY A 115 10.75 4.07 2.52
CA GLY A 115 9.34 3.82 2.29
C GLY A 115 8.61 3.24 3.50
N MET A 116 8.84 3.77 4.71
CA MET A 116 8.18 3.30 5.93
C MET A 116 7.40 4.41 6.64
N LYS A 117 6.33 4.01 7.33
CA LYS A 117 5.44 4.85 8.15
C LYS A 117 5.34 4.28 9.57
N VAL A 118 4.85 5.07 10.51
CA VAL A 118 4.51 4.60 11.87
C VAL A 118 2.98 4.59 12.01
N ILE A 119 2.41 3.41 12.30
CA ILE A 119 0.96 3.19 12.38
C ILE A 119 0.33 4.13 13.42
N ASP A 120 -0.85 4.67 13.10
CA ASP A 120 -1.61 5.72 13.83
C ASP A 120 -0.88 7.05 14.05
N TYR A 121 0.34 7.24 13.54
CA TYR A 121 1.05 8.52 13.66
C TYR A 121 1.21 9.19 12.30
N SER A 122 1.59 8.43 11.27
CA SER A 122 1.84 8.97 9.94
C SER A 122 1.26 8.09 8.84
N ARG A 123 0.89 8.72 7.74
CA ARG A 123 0.57 8.07 6.47
C ARG A 123 1.01 8.97 5.32
N LYS A 124 1.11 8.40 4.13
CA LYS A 124 1.42 9.18 2.92
C LYS A 124 0.24 9.13 1.99
N ASN A 125 -0.27 10.31 1.64
CA ASN A 125 -1.36 10.47 0.69
C ASN A 125 -0.81 11.24 -0.52
N GLY A 126 -0.40 10.49 -1.53
CA GLY A 126 0.24 11.04 -2.71
C GLY A 126 1.56 11.72 -2.42
N ARG A 127 1.61 13.02 -2.72
CA ARG A 127 2.79 13.83 -2.53
C ARG A 127 3.03 14.18 -1.06
N PHE A 128 1.98 14.21 -0.25
CA PHE A 128 2.05 14.77 1.09
C PHE A 128 2.09 13.69 2.16
N TRP A 129 2.89 13.94 3.18
CA TRP A 129 2.80 13.22 4.44
C TRP A 129 1.65 13.79 5.24
N GLU A 130 0.84 12.92 5.83
CA GLU A 130 -0.23 13.28 6.74
C GLU A 130 0.06 12.69 8.11
N PHE A 131 -0.31 13.42 9.14
CA PHE A 131 -0.08 13.06 10.54
C PHE A 131 -1.40 13.04 11.29
N SER A 132 -1.59 12.06 12.17
CA SER A 132 -2.78 11.97 13.01
C SER A 132 -2.82 13.08 14.06
N GLU A 133 -3.97 13.31 14.67
CA GLU A 133 -4.09 14.23 15.83
C GLU A 133 -3.08 13.88 16.95
N LYS A 134 -2.86 12.59 17.22
CA LYS A 134 -1.87 12.12 18.21
C LYS A 134 -0.45 12.56 17.85
N ALA A 135 -0.08 12.45 16.57
CA ALA A 135 1.21 12.92 16.09
C ALA A 135 1.32 14.45 16.19
N VAL A 136 0.26 15.19 15.88
CA VAL A 136 0.23 16.66 16.04
C VAL A 136 0.45 17.05 17.49
N GLN A 137 -0.24 16.39 18.44
CA GLN A 137 -0.05 16.66 19.86
C GLN A 137 1.39 16.35 20.31
N LEU A 138 1.96 15.23 19.87
CA LEU A 138 3.36 14.90 20.18
C LEU A 138 4.34 15.95 19.64
N ILE A 139 4.09 16.50 18.45
CA ILE A 139 4.92 17.56 17.87
C ILE A 139 4.76 18.87 18.67
N ARG A 140 3.54 19.22 19.11
CA ARG A 140 3.31 20.39 19.99
C ARG A 140 4.07 20.26 21.31
N ASP A 141 3.93 19.13 21.98
CA ASP A 141 4.63 18.82 23.24
C ASP A 141 6.14 18.93 23.07
N TYR A 142 6.67 18.43 21.95
CA TYR A 142 8.10 18.51 21.64
C TYR A 142 8.53 19.96 21.43
N LYS A 143 7.79 20.73 20.64
CA LYS A 143 8.10 22.15 20.42
C LYS A 143 8.07 22.95 21.71
N ALA A 144 7.13 22.67 22.62
CA ALA A 144 7.07 23.31 23.93
C ALA A 144 8.25 22.93 24.82
N LYS A 145 8.71 21.67 24.78
CA LYS A 145 9.82 21.17 25.60
C LYS A 145 11.20 21.65 25.12
N ALA A 146 11.41 21.76 23.81
CA ALA A 146 12.71 22.08 23.21
C ALA A 146 12.57 22.93 21.93
N PRO A 147 12.12 24.19 22.04
CA PRO A 147 11.96 25.09 20.90
C PRO A 147 13.28 25.36 20.15
N GLU A 148 14.42 25.24 20.83
CA GLU A 148 15.76 25.41 20.25
C GLU A 148 16.03 24.41 19.14
N VAL A 149 15.52 23.18 19.27
CA VAL A 149 15.65 22.15 18.23
C VAL A 149 14.93 22.57 16.95
N PHE A 150 13.73 23.13 17.07
CA PHE A 150 12.96 23.61 15.92
C PHE A 150 13.69 24.75 15.20
N ARG A 151 14.25 25.70 15.96
CA ARG A 151 15.09 26.79 15.41
C ARG A 151 16.39 26.27 14.77
N ALA A 152 17.01 25.26 15.36
CA ALA A 152 18.24 24.67 14.85
C ALA A 152 17.98 23.95 13.52
N VAL A 153 16.87 23.22 13.40
CA VAL A 153 16.47 22.53 12.18
C VAL A 153 16.17 23.51 11.03
N GLU A 154 15.67 24.70 11.34
CA GLU A 154 15.43 25.74 10.33
C GLU A 154 16.75 26.27 9.74
N ARG A 155 17.74 26.51 10.60
CA ARG A 155 19.09 26.96 10.20
C ARG A 155 19.95 25.85 9.61
N SER A 156 19.70 24.60 9.99
CA SER A 156 20.48 23.43 9.55
C SER A 156 20.40 23.23 8.03
N GLY A 157 21.56 22.99 7.42
CA GLY A 157 21.72 22.62 6.01
C GLY A 157 21.70 21.10 5.80
N ASP A 158 22.48 20.63 4.83
CA ASP A 158 22.65 19.19 4.57
C ASP A 158 23.71 18.54 5.49
N ALA A 159 24.57 19.32 6.11
CA ALA A 159 25.56 18.84 7.07
C ALA A 159 24.92 18.38 8.39
N MET A 160 25.51 17.35 9.01
CA MET A 160 25.05 16.84 10.30
C MET A 160 25.22 17.91 11.39
N THR A 161 24.14 18.23 12.10
CA THR A 161 24.13 19.27 13.14
C THR A 161 24.85 18.78 14.39
N LYS A 162 25.69 19.63 15.00
CA LYS A 162 26.37 19.30 16.27
C LYS A 162 25.55 19.80 17.45
N ALA A 163 25.79 19.24 18.64
CA ALA A 163 25.02 19.56 19.84
C ALA A 163 25.05 21.06 20.18
N TYR A 164 26.21 21.70 20.05
CA TYR A 164 26.38 23.13 20.32
C TYR A 164 25.66 24.04 19.30
N ASP A 165 25.38 23.55 18.09
CA ASP A 165 24.60 24.28 17.08
C ASP A 165 23.09 24.30 17.43
N VAL A 166 22.65 23.29 18.20
CA VAL A 166 21.26 23.13 18.65
C VAL A 166 21.03 23.85 19.97
N PHE A 167 21.84 23.54 20.97
CA PHE A 167 21.74 24.11 22.31
C PHE A 167 22.96 24.97 22.59
N SER A 168 22.74 26.27 22.75
CA SER A 168 23.79 27.21 23.15
C SER A 168 24.18 27.01 24.62
N GLY A 169 25.49 27.00 24.90
CA GLY A 169 26.08 26.91 26.24
C GLY A 169 26.94 25.66 26.45
N GLU A 170 27.68 25.62 27.56
CA GLU A 170 28.61 24.52 27.91
C GLU A 170 27.90 23.18 28.17
N ASP A 171 26.60 23.22 28.48
CA ASP A 171 25.79 22.02 28.77
C ASP A 171 25.04 21.46 27.55
N SER A 172 25.51 21.72 26.32
CA SER A 172 24.84 21.26 25.09
C SER A 172 24.57 19.76 25.10
N ASP A 173 25.55 18.97 25.53
CA ASP A 173 25.49 17.51 25.52
C ASP A 173 24.57 16.95 26.59
N LYS A 174 24.49 17.61 27.75
CA LYS A 174 23.52 17.25 28.80
C LYS A 174 22.09 17.47 28.32
N LYS A 175 21.82 18.61 27.68
CA LYS A 175 20.50 18.91 27.09
C LYS A 175 20.09 17.90 26.00
N VAL A 176 21.03 17.45 25.18
CA VAL A 176 20.79 16.36 24.21
C VAL A 176 20.39 15.05 24.91
N LYS A 177 21.09 14.67 25.99
CA LYS A 177 20.77 13.46 26.78
C LYS A 177 19.43 13.57 27.50
N ASP A 178 19.12 14.72 28.08
CA ASP A 178 17.84 14.98 28.75
C ASP A 178 16.67 14.91 27.77
N LEU A 179 16.83 15.53 26.60
CA LEU A 179 15.81 15.48 25.56
C LEU A 179 15.63 14.06 25.00
N ARG A 180 16.72 13.31 24.80
CA ARG A 180 16.65 11.89 24.42
C ARG A 180 15.86 11.08 25.44
N THR A 181 16.05 11.35 26.73
CA THR A 181 15.33 10.67 27.82
C THR A 181 13.85 11.05 27.80
N TRP A 182 13.53 12.33 27.61
CA TRP A 182 12.14 12.77 27.46
C TRP A 182 11.44 12.17 26.22
N LEU A 183 12.13 12.05 25.09
CA LEU A 183 11.59 11.35 23.91
C LEU A 183 11.29 9.87 24.21
N ALA A 184 12.12 9.23 25.04
CA ALA A 184 11.87 7.86 25.49
C ALA A 184 10.63 7.77 26.40
N THR A 185 10.40 8.73 27.30
CA THR A 185 9.18 8.72 28.14
C THR A 185 7.90 8.97 27.34
N LYS A 186 8.00 9.63 26.18
CA LYS A 186 6.89 9.78 25.22
C LYS A 186 6.68 8.55 24.32
N GLY A 187 7.44 7.47 24.49
CA GLY A 187 7.30 6.23 23.73
C GLY A 187 7.85 6.27 22.30
N VAL A 188 8.63 7.31 21.94
CA VAL A 188 9.17 7.48 20.57
C VAL A 188 10.08 6.31 20.16
N ARG A 189 10.72 5.66 21.13
CA ARG A 189 11.59 4.49 20.89
C ARG A 189 10.82 3.19 20.61
N ASP A 190 9.56 3.13 21.01
CA ASP A 190 8.72 1.94 20.90
C ASP A 190 7.92 1.92 19.59
N PHE A 191 8.01 2.99 18.79
CA PHE A 191 7.39 3.07 17.49
C PHE A 191 7.97 2.02 16.54
N GLU A 192 7.10 1.15 16.06
CA GLU A 192 7.42 0.15 15.05
C GLU A 192 7.19 0.73 13.65
N PRO A 193 8.25 0.98 12.85
CA PRO A 193 8.07 1.38 11.47
C PRO A 193 7.57 0.19 10.64
N VAL A 194 6.54 0.44 9.84
CA VAL A 194 5.98 -0.52 8.90
C VAL A 194 6.10 -0.03 7.47
N SER A 195 6.06 -0.95 6.51
CA SER A 195 6.08 -0.60 5.10
C SER A 195 4.95 0.37 4.77
N LEU A 196 5.27 1.41 4.01
CA LEU A 196 4.30 2.38 3.50
C LEU A 196 3.25 1.71 2.58
N PHE A 197 3.62 0.58 1.98
CA PHE A 197 2.80 -0.16 1.03
C PHE A 197 1.92 -1.24 1.68
N CYS A 198 1.93 -1.32 3.01
CA CYS A 198 1.11 -2.25 3.78
C CYS A 198 0.16 -1.44 4.68
N ASP A 199 -1.09 -1.87 4.73
CA ASP A 199 -2.03 -1.44 5.76
C ASP A 199 -2.06 -2.52 6.83
N GLN A 200 -1.84 -2.15 8.09
CA GLN A 200 -1.66 -3.11 9.18
C GLN A 200 -2.17 -2.54 10.51
N LEU A 201 -2.74 -3.40 11.35
CA LEU A 201 -3.18 -3.07 12.70
C LEU A 201 -2.01 -3.04 13.70
N LYS A 202 -2.10 -2.20 14.73
CA LYS A 202 -1.13 -2.21 15.84
C LYS A 202 -1.24 -3.49 16.68
N LYS A 203 -0.12 -3.84 17.33
CA LYS A 203 -0.01 -4.98 18.26
C LYS A 203 -1.09 -4.98 19.33
N GLU A 204 -1.41 -3.82 19.91
CA GLU A 204 -2.46 -3.67 20.92
C GLU A 204 -3.85 -4.04 20.37
N THR A 205 -4.18 -3.60 19.14
CA THR A 205 -5.45 -3.96 18.49
C THR A 205 -5.50 -5.47 18.21
N VAL A 206 -4.39 -6.06 17.78
CA VAL A 206 -4.34 -7.52 17.53
C VAL A 206 -4.55 -8.30 18.83
N LYS A 207 -3.95 -7.87 19.95
CA LYS A 207 -4.20 -8.47 21.27
C LYS A 207 -5.66 -8.38 21.70
N GLU A 208 -6.33 -7.26 21.43
CA GLU A 208 -7.77 -7.11 21.70
C GLU A 208 -8.61 -8.06 20.85
N ILE A 209 -8.28 -8.20 19.57
CA ILE A 209 -8.91 -9.18 18.66
C ILE A 209 -8.72 -10.60 19.20
N GLU A 210 -7.51 -10.98 19.63
CA GLU A 210 -7.24 -12.29 20.24
C GLU A 210 -8.02 -12.50 21.53
N GLY A 211 -8.17 -11.45 22.35
CA GLY A 211 -9.00 -11.49 23.55
C GLY A 211 -10.49 -11.75 23.24
N LEU A 212 -11.02 -11.14 22.18
CA LEU A 212 -12.38 -11.42 21.71
C LEU A 212 -12.51 -12.84 21.13
N GLN A 213 -11.52 -13.29 20.37
CA GLN A 213 -11.47 -14.67 19.87
C GLN A 213 -11.51 -15.67 21.03
N ALA A 214 -10.74 -15.45 22.09
CA ALA A 214 -10.73 -16.30 23.28
C ALA A 214 -12.12 -16.34 23.94
N LYS A 215 -12.73 -15.17 24.18
CA LYS A 215 -14.09 -15.08 24.76
C LYS A 215 -15.14 -15.84 23.94
N PHE A 216 -15.15 -15.67 22.62
CA PHE A 216 -16.10 -16.39 21.77
C PHE A 216 -15.80 -17.89 21.70
N THR A 217 -14.53 -18.27 21.75
CA THR A 217 -14.13 -19.69 21.73
C THR A 217 -14.55 -20.38 23.03
N GLU A 218 -14.39 -19.74 24.17
CA GLU A 218 -14.86 -20.24 25.48
C GLU A 218 -16.39 -20.42 25.51
N GLY A 219 -17.13 -19.52 24.86
CA GLY A 219 -18.58 -19.63 24.72
C GLY A 219 -19.07 -20.69 23.72
N ARG A 220 -18.19 -21.29 22.92
CA ARG A 220 -18.58 -22.29 21.90
C ARG A 220 -18.67 -23.69 22.52
N SER A 221 -19.88 -24.21 22.62
CA SER A 221 -20.13 -25.61 22.94
C SER A 221 -20.61 -26.40 21.71
N PRO A 222 -20.32 -27.71 21.62
CA PRO A 222 -20.91 -28.56 20.57
C PRO A 222 -22.44 -28.56 20.58
N SER A 223 -23.06 -28.35 21.74
CA SER A 223 -24.52 -28.26 21.91
C SER A 223 -25.13 -26.99 21.30
N ALA A 224 -24.34 -25.92 21.08
CA ALA A 224 -24.81 -24.69 20.46
C ALA A 224 -24.83 -24.75 18.92
N ILE A 225 -24.27 -25.80 18.32
CA ILE A 225 -24.23 -25.98 16.86
C ILE A 225 -25.63 -26.31 16.36
N LYS A 226 -26.20 -25.45 15.52
CA LYS A 226 -27.46 -25.75 14.82
C LYS A 226 -27.16 -26.41 13.49
N LYS A 227 -27.91 -27.46 13.19
CA LYS A 227 -27.92 -28.13 11.88
C LYS A 227 -29.16 -27.71 11.10
N ALA A 228 -28.98 -27.36 9.84
CA ALA A 228 -30.10 -27.03 8.95
C ALA A 228 -29.96 -27.79 7.64
N ILE A 229 -31.05 -28.39 7.17
CA ILE A 229 -31.12 -29.02 5.85
C ILE A 229 -31.73 -28.01 4.89
N VAL A 230 -31.03 -27.72 3.79
CA VAL A 230 -31.52 -26.84 2.74
C VAL A 230 -31.56 -27.63 1.44
N LYS A 231 -32.72 -27.69 0.81
CA LYS A 231 -32.99 -28.45 -0.43
C LYS A 231 -33.23 -27.50 -1.59
N GLY A 232 -33.07 -27.99 -2.82
CA GLY A 232 -33.41 -27.22 -4.03
C GLY A 232 -32.40 -26.11 -4.36
N ILE A 233 -31.15 -26.24 -3.91
CA ILE A 233 -30.11 -25.20 -4.08
C ILE A 233 -29.45 -25.36 -5.44
N PRO A 234 -29.26 -24.29 -6.23
CA PRO A 234 -28.58 -24.39 -7.50
C PRO A 234 -27.05 -24.46 -7.34
N ARG A 235 -26.37 -24.98 -8.38
CA ARG A 235 -24.89 -25.12 -8.46
C ARG A 235 -24.12 -23.88 -7.99
N GLN A 236 -24.55 -22.70 -8.42
CA GLN A 236 -23.84 -21.45 -8.14
C GLN A 236 -23.79 -21.07 -6.65
N ALA A 237 -24.75 -21.55 -5.85
CA ALA A 237 -24.90 -21.24 -4.44
C ALA A 237 -24.06 -22.12 -3.51
N VAL A 238 -23.23 -23.00 -4.07
CA VAL A 238 -22.19 -23.74 -3.34
C VAL A 238 -20.82 -23.44 -3.94
N LEU A 239 -19.79 -23.60 -3.10
CA LEU A 239 -18.39 -23.45 -3.49
C LEU A 239 -17.61 -24.66 -3.04
N LYS A 240 -16.95 -25.35 -3.97
CA LYS A 240 -15.98 -26.38 -3.61
C LYS A 240 -14.66 -25.75 -3.16
N PRO A 241 -14.00 -26.32 -2.15
CA PRO A 241 -12.66 -25.91 -1.73
C PRO A 241 -11.65 -25.82 -2.87
N SER A 242 -11.59 -26.86 -3.72
CA SER A 242 -10.70 -26.93 -4.88
C SER A 242 -10.96 -25.84 -5.94
N HIS A 243 -12.15 -25.23 -5.92
CA HIS A 243 -12.53 -24.19 -6.87
C HIS A 243 -12.16 -22.77 -6.39
N ALA A 244 -11.70 -22.62 -5.14
CA ALA A 244 -11.39 -21.34 -4.52
C ALA A 244 -10.46 -20.48 -5.39
N VAL A 245 -9.39 -21.09 -5.91
CA VAL A 245 -8.33 -20.40 -6.67
C VAL A 245 -8.86 -19.62 -7.86
N TYR A 246 -9.91 -20.07 -8.54
CA TYR A 246 -10.46 -19.39 -9.71
C TYR A 246 -11.84 -18.76 -9.49
N ARG A 247 -12.59 -19.21 -8.47
CA ARG A 247 -13.89 -18.60 -8.11
C ARG A 247 -13.74 -17.37 -7.23
N LEU A 248 -12.79 -17.36 -6.30
CA LEU A 248 -12.60 -16.27 -5.33
C LEU A 248 -11.64 -15.20 -5.85
N GLN A 249 -11.92 -14.73 -7.07
CA GLN A 249 -11.12 -13.71 -7.74
C GLN A 249 -11.65 -12.31 -7.48
N ASN A 250 -10.75 -11.38 -7.16
CA ASN A 250 -11.06 -9.96 -6.98
C ASN A 250 -11.95 -9.63 -5.77
N GLN A 251 -12.01 -10.53 -4.78
CA GLN A 251 -12.68 -10.23 -3.52
C GLN A 251 -11.97 -9.09 -2.79
N ARG A 252 -12.75 -8.13 -2.30
CA ARG A 252 -12.25 -7.03 -1.47
C ARG A 252 -12.08 -7.48 -0.04
N PHE A 253 -11.00 -7.01 0.57
CA PHE A 253 -10.70 -7.20 1.99
C PHE A 253 -10.33 -5.86 2.63
N GLY A 254 -10.67 -5.71 3.89
CA GLY A 254 -10.31 -4.61 4.76
C GLY A 254 -9.71 -5.13 6.07
N LEU A 255 -9.00 -4.27 6.78
CA LEU A 255 -8.54 -4.58 8.13
C LEU A 255 -9.75 -4.82 9.05
N GLY A 256 -9.64 -5.83 9.91
CA GLY A 256 -10.72 -6.27 10.79
C GLY A 256 -11.81 -7.09 10.10
N ASP A 257 -11.70 -7.37 8.80
CA ASP A 257 -12.65 -8.27 8.14
C ASP A 257 -12.50 -9.68 8.69
N ARG A 258 -13.64 -10.31 8.91
CA ARG A 258 -13.73 -11.72 9.21
C ARG A 258 -13.58 -12.54 7.94
N VAL A 259 -12.75 -13.58 7.99
CA VAL A 259 -12.54 -14.47 6.85
C VAL A 259 -12.63 -15.94 7.28
N THR A 260 -12.93 -16.82 6.32
CA THR A 260 -12.77 -18.27 6.48
C THR A 260 -11.85 -18.83 5.40
N MET A 261 -10.99 -19.78 5.77
CA MET A 261 -10.16 -20.54 4.83
C MET A 261 -11.05 -21.48 4.00
N VAL A 262 -11.00 -21.32 2.69
CA VAL A 262 -11.79 -22.13 1.74
C VAL A 262 -10.92 -23.11 0.97
N ARG A 263 -9.67 -22.74 0.65
CA ARG A 263 -8.77 -23.61 -0.09
C ARG A 263 -8.46 -24.87 0.72
N ASP A 264 -8.56 -26.03 0.09
CA ASP A 264 -8.26 -27.35 0.67
C ASP A 264 -6.77 -27.73 0.64
N SER A 265 -5.96 -26.93 -0.03
CA SER A 265 -4.51 -27.07 -0.11
C SER A 265 -3.81 -25.92 0.62
N GLY A 266 -2.75 -26.25 1.35
CA GLY A 266 -1.97 -25.30 2.11
C GLY A 266 -1.78 -25.75 3.56
N SER A 267 -1.31 -24.83 4.39
CA SER A 267 -0.94 -25.11 5.78
C SER A 267 -2.03 -24.73 6.80
N VAL A 268 -2.98 -23.90 6.41
CA VAL A 268 -4.09 -23.47 7.26
C VAL A 268 -5.23 -24.49 7.17
N PRO A 269 -5.82 -24.93 8.29
CA PRO A 269 -6.93 -25.87 8.27
C PRO A 269 -8.14 -25.35 7.47
N LEU A 270 -8.77 -26.24 6.71
CA LEU A 270 -10.01 -25.93 5.99
C LEU A 270 -11.08 -25.44 6.95
N SER A 271 -11.86 -24.42 6.57
CA SER A 271 -12.92 -23.79 7.38
C SER A 271 -12.45 -23.10 8.66
N ALA A 272 -11.13 -22.99 8.89
CA ALA A 272 -10.62 -22.13 9.95
C ALA A 272 -11.08 -20.69 9.71
N LYS A 273 -11.62 -20.05 10.75
CA LYS A 273 -11.99 -18.64 10.72
C LYS A 273 -10.88 -17.78 11.31
N GLY A 274 -10.77 -16.56 10.84
CA GLY A 274 -9.78 -15.61 11.32
C GLY A 274 -10.16 -14.16 11.02
N VAL A 275 -9.31 -13.25 11.45
CA VAL A 275 -9.47 -11.80 11.25
C VAL A 275 -8.27 -11.25 10.48
N VAL A 276 -8.54 -10.44 9.46
CA VAL A 276 -7.51 -9.78 8.64
C VAL A 276 -6.86 -8.66 9.45
N ILE A 277 -5.55 -8.78 9.71
CA ILE A 277 -4.79 -7.79 10.49
C ILE A 277 -3.78 -6.99 9.65
N ALA A 278 -3.45 -7.46 8.45
CA ALA A 278 -2.64 -6.71 7.49
C ALA A 278 -3.03 -7.02 6.04
N LEU A 279 -2.85 -6.04 5.16
CA LEU A 279 -3.08 -6.14 3.72
C LEU A 279 -1.78 -5.77 2.98
N ASN A 280 -1.34 -6.69 2.13
CA ASN A 280 -0.16 -6.57 1.27
C ASN A 280 -0.55 -6.58 -0.22
N ALA A 281 0.45 -6.49 -1.11
CA ALA A 281 0.29 -6.46 -2.57
C ALA A 281 -0.64 -7.55 -3.13
N LYS A 282 -0.42 -8.78 -2.67
CA LYS A 282 -1.03 -10.00 -3.22
C LYS A 282 -1.52 -10.95 -2.13
N SER A 283 -1.38 -10.54 -0.88
CA SER A 283 -1.64 -11.38 0.28
C SER A 283 -2.17 -10.54 1.44
N MET A 284 -2.66 -11.24 2.46
CA MET A 284 -3.09 -10.66 3.71
C MET A 284 -2.56 -11.49 4.87
N ASP A 285 -2.31 -10.81 5.99
CA ASP A 285 -1.97 -11.47 7.23
C ASP A 285 -3.24 -11.65 8.06
N VAL A 286 -3.49 -12.90 8.47
CA VAL A 286 -4.69 -13.31 9.19
C VAL A 286 -4.30 -13.91 10.53
N VAL A 287 -5.01 -13.51 11.58
CA VAL A 287 -4.96 -14.16 12.89
C VAL A 287 -6.14 -15.12 12.99
N TRP A 288 -5.84 -16.40 13.13
CA TRP A 288 -6.81 -17.49 13.13
C TRP A 288 -7.36 -17.75 14.54
N ASP A 289 -8.60 -18.19 14.61
CA ASP A 289 -9.31 -18.52 15.84
C ASP A 289 -8.83 -19.79 16.53
N VAL A 290 -8.08 -20.62 15.80
CA VAL A 290 -7.58 -21.89 16.31
C VAL A 290 -6.08 -21.96 16.00
N PRO A 291 -5.24 -22.36 16.97
CA PRO A 291 -3.83 -22.55 16.71
C PRO A 291 -3.60 -23.75 15.79
N PHE A 292 -2.59 -23.68 14.94
CA PHE A 292 -2.22 -24.74 14.01
C PHE A 292 -0.70 -24.79 13.82
N MET A 293 -0.17 -25.96 13.47
CA MET A 293 1.28 -26.25 13.51
C MET A 293 2.14 -25.30 12.67
N ALA A 294 1.62 -24.83 11.54
CA ALA A 294 2.33 -23.91 10.66
C ALA A 294 2.05 -22.43 10.96
N GLY A 295 1.30 -22.14 12.02
CA GLY A 295 1.03 -20.77 12.45
C GLY A 295 2.27 -20.11 13.05
N THR A 296 2.37 -18.80 12.84
CA THR A 296 3.49 -17.96 13.27
C THR A 296 2.97 -16.85 14.18
N THR A 297 3.87 -16.02 14.71
CA THR A 297 3.51 -14.83 15.51
C THR A 297 3.33 -13.57 14.65
N LEU A 298 3.56 -13.64 13.34
CA LEU A 298 3.57 -12.50 12.41
C LEU A 298 4.47 -11.34 12.91
N GLY A 299 5.68 -11.67 13.36
CA GLY A 299 6.62 -10.69 13.93
C GLY A 299 6.27 -10.26 15.36
N GLY A 300 5.74 -11.18 16.17
CA GLY A 300 5.35 -10.91 17.56
C GLY A 300 4.07 -10.06 17.69
N ARG A 301 3.18 -10.13 16.71
CA ARG A 301 1.91 -9.40 16.68
C ARG A 301 0.73 -10.18 17.23
N CYS A 302 0.76 -11.50 17.07
CA CYS A 302 -0.21 -12.42 17.63
C CYS A 302 0.50 -13.53 18.41
N SER A 303 -0.28 -14.31 19.15
CA SER A 303 0.20 -15.49 19.87
C SER A 303 0.81 -16.54 18.91
N PRO A 304 1.71 -17.41 19.40
CA PRO A 304 2.30 -18.47 18.59
C PRO A 304 1.23 -19.38 17.97
N TYR A 305 1.54 -19.95 16.80
CA TYR A 305 0.66 -20.89 16.09
C TYR A 305 -0.65 -20.31 15.57
N ARG A 306 -0.84 -18.98 15.59
CA ARG A 306 -2.12 -18.34 15.25
C ARG A 306 -2.11 -17.46 14.02
N GLY A 307 -0.96 -16.93 13.60
CA GLY A 307 -0.87 -16.03 12.47
C GLY A 307 -0.36 -16.68 11.19
N SER A 308 -0.93 -16.35 10.03
CA SER A 308 -0.30 -16.65 8.75
C SER A 308 -0.60 -15.63 7.66
N THR A 309 0.30 -15.57 6.67
CA THR A 309 0.12 -14.81 5.44
C THR A 309 -0.51 -15.71 4.38
N VAL A 310 -1.62 -15.29 3.80
CA VAL A 310 -2.38 -16.07 2.79
C VAL A 310 -2.75 -15.20 1.59
N GLU A 311 -2.93 -15.81 0.42
CA GLU A 311 -3.38 -15.11 -0.78
C GLU A 311 -4.89 -14.80 -0.71
N PHE A 312 -5.33 -13.74 -1.38
CA PHE A 312 -6.73 -13.28 -1.36
C PHE A 312 -7.74 -14.34 -1.84
N ASN A 313 -7.36 -15.16 -2.82
CA ASN A 313 -8.23 -16.19 -3.40
C ASN A 313 -8.32 -17.49 -2.57
N THR A 314 -7.66 -17.56 -1.42
CA THR A 314 -7.71 -18.73 -0.53
C THR A 314 -8.85 -18.65 0.48
N CYS A 315 -9.34 -17.44 0.74
CA CYS A 315 -10.28 -17.15 1.81
C CYS A 315 -11.55 -16.49 1.27
N LEU A 316 -12.63 -16.62 2.04
CA LEU A 316 -13.90 -15.96 1.80
C LEU A 316 -14.15 -14.91 2.89
N ASN A 317 -14.44 -13.68 2.49
CA ASN A 317 -14.76 -12.56 3.37
C ASN A 317 -16.19 -12.67 3.88
N LEU A 318 -16.33 -12.90 5.18
CA LEU A 318 -17.60 -13.06 5.88
C LEU A 318 -18.20 -11.74 6.36
N THR A 319 -17.39 -10.66 6.41
CA THR A 319 -17.84 -9.32 6.84
C THR A 319 -18.38 -8.50 5.67
N ASP A 320 -17.77 -8.56 4.48
CA ASP A 320 -18.29 -7.99 3.22
C ASP A 320 -18.61 -9.13 2.23
N PRO A 321 -19.80 -9.77 2.33
CA PRO A 321 -20.18 -10.88 1.45
C PRO A 321 -20.28 -10.45 -0.02
N GLN A 322 -19.38 -10.98 -0.85
CA GLN A 322 -19.23 -10.57 -2.25
C GLN A 322 -19.54 -11.66 -3.27
N TYR A 323 -19.87 -12.87 -2.81
CA TYR A 323 -20.25 -14.00 -3.69
C TYR A 323 -21.61 -14.57 -3.33
N VAL A 324 -22.48 -13.73 -2.76
CA VAL A 324 -23.82 -14.16 -2.38
C VAL A 324 -24.56 -14.59 -3.64
N ALA A 325 -25.12 -15.80 -3.59
CA ALA A 325 -25.84 -16.40 -4.69
C ALA A 325 -27.28 -16.72 -4.25
N SER A 326 -28.22 -16.54 -5.18
CA SER A 326 -29.60 -16.92 -4.93
C SER A 326 -29.72 -18.43 -4.70
N THR A 327 -30.44 -18.81 -3.66
CA THR A 327 -30.81 -20.20 -3.37
C THR A 327 -31.99 -20.69 -4.23
N LYS A 328 -32.66 -19.78 -4.95
CA LYS A 328 -33.72 -20.12 -5.91
C LYS A 328 -33.09 -20.52 -7.26
N PRO A 329 -33.56 -21.60 -7.92
CA PRO A 329 -33.00 -22.09 -9.19
C PRO A 329 -33.00 -21.06 -10.33
N ARG A 330 -34.03 -20.20 -10.40
CA ARG A 330 -34.14 -19.09 -11.39
C ARG A 330 -33.80 -17.72 -10.79
N GLY A 331 -32.90 -17.70 -9.81
CA GLY A 331 -32.44 -16.44 -9.23
C GLY A 331 -31.54 -15.65 -10.17
N PRO A 332 -31.32 -14.36 -9.87
CA PRO A 332 -30.32 -13.57 -10.59
C PRO A 332 -28.94 -14.22 -10.50
N PRO A 333 -28.11 -14.06 -11.55
CA PRO A 333 -26.75 -14.61 -11.56
C PRO A 333 -25.94 -14.07 -10.37
N PRO A 334 -25.00 -14.86 -9.82
CA PRO A 334 -24.20 -14.43 -8.69
C PRO A 334 -23.43 -13.16 -9.05
N HIS A 335 -23.53 -12.14 -8.20
CA HIS A 335 -22.77 -10.91 -8.38
C HIS A 335 -21.32 -11.20 -8.01
N GLN A 336 -20.44 -11.35 -9.00
CA GLN A 336 -19.01 -11.52 -8.78
C GLN A 336 -18.29 -10.18 -8.95
N PRO A 337 -17.31 -9.85 -8.08
CA PRO A 337 -16.49 -8.67 -8.27
C PRO A 337 -15.71 -8.74 -9.59
N GLN A 338 -16.06 -7.89 -10.54
CA GLN A 338 -15.40 -7.84 -11.86
C GLN A 338 -14.09 -7.05 -11.82
N VAL A 339 -14.00 -6.07 -10.91
CA VAL A 339 -12.84 -5.17 -10.82
C VAL A 339 -11.78 -5.82 -9.93
N PRO A 340 -10.54 -6.01 -10.41
CA PRO A 340 -9.47 -6.57 -9.61
C PRO A 340 -9.32 -5.85 -8.28
N PHE A 341 -9.35 -6.63 -7.20
CA PHE A 341 -9.08 -6.09 -5.87
C PHE A 341 -7.63 -5.63 -5.83
N LYS A 342 -7.47 -4.32 -5.73
CA LYS A 342 -6.18 -3.67 -5.51
C LYS A 342 -6.29 -3.04 -4.12
N PRO A 343 -5.84 -3.74 -3.05
CA PRO A 343 -5.69 -3.12 -1.75
C PRO A 343 -4.97 -1.77 -1.89
N ARG A 344 -5.27 -0.81 -1.03
CA ARG A 344 -4.67 0.52 -1.16
C ARG A 344 -3.15 0.40 -1.00
N PHE A 345 -2.41 0.69 -2.08
CA PHE A 345 -0.95 0.64 -2.09
C PHE A 345 -0.35 2.03 -2.08
N GLY A 346 0.20 2.41 -0.92
CA GLY A 346 1.04 3.59 -0.82
C GLY A 346 0.38 4.90 -1.27
N PRO A 347 1.19 5.93 -1.60
CA PRO A 347 0.70 7.27 -1.87
C PRO A 347 -0.13 7.38 -3.16
N TYR A 348 -1.36 7.89 -3.04
CA TYR A 348 -2.29 8.14 -4.15
C TYR A 348 -1.84 9.29 -5.06
N PRO A 349 -1.77 9.17 -6.40
CA PRO A 349 -1.62 10.35 -7.25
C PRO A 349 -2.87 11.24 -7.11
N ALA A 350 -2.70 12.45 -6.58
CA ALA A 350 -3.77 13.34 -6.10
C ALA A 350 -4.85 13.72 -7.13
N VAL A 351 -4.69 13.38 -8.41
CA VAL A 351 -5.63 13.76 -9.47
C VAL A 351 -5.73 12.60 -10.46
N ARG A 352 -6.92 12.00 -10.58
CA ARG A 352 -7.30 11.34 -11.84
C ARG A 352 -7.79 12.47 -12.75
N PRO A 353 -7.16 12.72 -13.91
CA PRO A 353 -7.74 13.67 -14.84
C PRO A 353 -9.13 13.18 -15.27
N PRO A 354 -10.09 14.10 -15.49
CA PRO A 354 -11.39 13.76 -16.09
C PRO A 354 -11.19 13.00 -17.41
N PRO A 355 -12.16 12.16 -17.83
CA PRO A 355 -12.07 11.44 -19.10
C PRO A 355 -11.77 12.41 -20.25
N GLY A 356 -10.64 12.21 -20.95
CA GLY A 356 -10.21 13.04 -22.07
C GLY A 356 -9.10 14.06 -21.80
N GLN A 357 -8.58 14.17 -20.56
CA GLN A 357 -7.42 15.01 -20.27
C GLN A 357 -6.18 14.18 -19.91
N ALA A 358 -5.02 14.59 -20.43
CA ALA A 358 -3.74 13.97 -20.08
C ALA A 358 -3.35 14.34 -18.63
N PRO A 359 -2.73 13.42 -17.87
CA PRO A 359 -2.26 13.70 -16.52
C PRO A 359 -1.15 14.76 -16.55
N VAL A 360 -1.26 15.77 -15.69
CA VAL A 360 -0.40 16.98 -15.64
C VAL A 360 0.99 16.71 -15.03
N GLY A 361 1.49 15.47 -15.08
CA GLY A 361 2.67 15.05 -14.34
C GLY A 361 3.47 13.95 -15.04
N GLY A 362 4.21 14.33 -16.07
CA GLY A 362 5.21 13.50 -16.73
C GLY A 362 6.16 14.37 -17.55
N PHE A 363 7.42 13.96 -17.68
CA PHE A 363 8.37 14.60 -18.59
C PHE A 363 7.82 14.49 -20.02
N HIS A 364 7.41 15.62 -20.61
CA HIS A 364 7.02 15.68 -22.01
C HIS A 364 8.28 15.92 -22.85
N PRO A 365 8.59 15.09 -23.86
CA PRO A 365 9.32 15.62 -25.01
C PRO A 365 8.47 16.75 -25.60
N ALA A 366 9.07 17.90 -25.89
CA ALA A 366 8.37 19.07 -26.39
C ALA A 366 7.50 18.70 -27.60
N PRO A 367 6.25 19.22 -27.69
CA PRO A 367 5.38 18.93 -28.82
C PRO A 367 6.05 19.45 -30.10
N ALA A 368 6.20 18.56 -31.08
CA ALA A 368 6.58 18.92 -32.44
C ALA A 368 5.42 19.68 -33.10
N GLY A 369 5.25 20.94 -32.73
CA GLY A 369 4.41 21.91 -33.42
C GLY A 369 5.20 22.57 -34.54
N ALA A 370 4.68 22.47 -35.76
CA ALA A 370 5.27 22.95 -36.99
C ALA A 370 5.73 24.42 -36.92
N SER A 371 7.05 24.64 -36.94
CA SER A 371 7.64 25.84 -37.52
C SER A 371 8.93 25.47 -38.23
N ARG A 372 9.04 25.92 -39.47
CA ARG A 372 10.18 25.69 -40.37
C ARG A 372 11.44 26.33 -39.78
N GLY A 373 12.53 25.55 -39.73
CA GLY A 373 13.90 26.04 -39.85
C GLY A 373 14.53 26.67 -38.60
N SER A 374 15.04 25.85 -37.68
CA SER A 374 16.23 26.20 -36.89
C SER A 374 16.85 24.94 -36.27
N SER A 375 18.03 24.54 -36.75
CA SER A 375 18.84 23.50 -36.11
C SER A 375 19.46 24.06 -34.83
N VAL A 376 19.11 23.47 -33.68
CA VAL A 376 19.75 23.83 -32.40
C VAL A 376 21.12 23.14 -32.36
N GLN A 377 22.19 23.92 -32.50
CA GLN A 377 23.56 23.47 -32.27
C GLN A 377 23.76 23.17 -30.78
N ILE A 378 24.17 21.95 -30.46
CA ILE A 378 24.66 21.56 -29.14
C ILE A 378 26.02 22.24 -28.96
N LEU A 379 26.13 23.18 -28.01
CA LEU A 379 27.43 23.69 -27.57
C LEU A 379 28.22 22.54 -26.95
N ALA A 380 29.22 22.04 -27.69
CA ALA A 380 30.23 21.15 -27.14
C ALA A 380 31.18 21.97 -26.26
N ASN A 381 31.31 21.51 -25.01
CA ASN A 381 32.23 22.00 -23.99
C ASN A 381 33.68 22.09 -24.53
N PRO A 382 34.36 23.26 -24.47
CA PRO A 382 35.66 23.47 -25.12
C PRO A 382 36.87 22.83 -24.41
N ASN A 383 36.67 22.04 -23.34
CA ASN A 383 37.77 21.54 -22.50
C ASN A 383 38.06 20.02 -22.62
N ARG A 384 37.79 19.40 -23.78
CA ARG A 384 38.20 18.00 -24.02
C ARG A 384 39.14 17.88 -25.21
N GLY A 385 40.42 18.07 -24.92
CA GLY A 385 41.50 17.67 -25.81
C GLY A 385 41.45 16.16 -26.10
N ARG A 386 41.45 15.81 -27.37
CA ARG A 386 41.90 14.50 -27.84
C ARG A 386 42.51 14.68 -29.22
N GLY A 387 43.84 14.66 -29.23
CA GLY A 387 44.58 14.43 -30.45
C GLY A 387 44.33 13.02 -30.97
N ALA A 388 44.28 12.90 -32.29
CA ALA A 388 44.78 11.76 -33.04
C ALA A 388 44.74 12.13 -34.52
N TYR A 389 45.92 12.18 -35.10
CA TYR A 389 46.30 12.31 -36.51
C TYR A 389 45.38 11.55 -37.49
N VAL A 390 45.13 12.13 -38.67
CA VAL A 390 45.34 11.49 -40.00
C VAL A 390 45.34 12.57 -41.10
N ASN A 391 46.47 12.63 -41.82
CA ASN A 391 46.74 13.08 -43.20
C ASN A 391 46.30 14.46 -43.74
N GLY A 392 47.33 15.25 -44.09
CA GLY A 392 47.59 15.51 -45.51
C GLY A 392 47.83 16.96 -45.92
N ARG A 393 49.10 17.25 -46.28
CA ARG A 393 49.59 18.31 -47.20
C ARG A 393 49.19 19.76 -46.83
N GLY A 394 50.07 20.60 -46.31
CA GLY A 394 51.40 20.93 -46.84
C GLY A 394 51.30 22.22 -47.66
N THR A 395 51.75 23.34 -47.10
CA THR A 395 52.46 24.44 -47.80
C THR A 395 52.77 25.55 -46.81
N HIS A 396 54.05 25.91 -46.76
CA HIS A 396 54.60 27.04 -46.03
C HIS A 396 54.22 28.36 -46.72
N THR A 397 54.11 29.45 -45.96
CA THR A 397 54.81 30.71 -46.27
C THR A 397 54.76 31.68 -45.09
N ASN A 398 55.87 32.38 -44.93
CA ASN A 398 56.27 33.32 -43.87
C ASN A 398 55.38 34.56 -43.79
N GLY A 399 55.41 35.26 -42.64
CA GLY A 399 55.10 36.69 -42.63
C GLY A 399 54.93 37.33 -41.26
N ARG A 400 56.04 37.89 -40.75
CA ARG A 400 56.18 38.81 -39.61
C ARG A 400 55.15 39.95 -39.59
N GLY A 401 54.82 40.46 -38.39
CA GLY A 401 54.31 41.83 -38.24
C GLY A 401 53.59 42.09 -36.92
N ALA A 402 54.27 42.78 -36.00
CA ALA A 402 53.74 43.31 -34.75
C ALA A 402 52.93 44.64 -34.98
N PRO A 403 52.31 45.23 -33.94
CA PRO A 403 51.07 46.05 -34.00
C PRO A 403 51.34 47.56 -34.20
N PRO A 404 50.31 48.45 -34.20
CA PRO A 404 50.01 49.19 -32.96
C PRO A 404 48.54 49.71 -32.76
N HIS A 405 48.35 50.28 -31.57
CA HIS A 405 47.23 51.06 -31.01
C HIS A 405 46.57 52.12 -31.92
N ALA A 406 45.26 52.38 -31.71
CA ALA A 406 44.74 53.54 -30.95
C ALA A 406 43.31 53.99 -31.36
N ALA A 407 42.58 54.47 -30.34
CA ALA A 407 41.69 55.65 -30.32
C ALA A 407 40.17 55.55 -30.58
N ASN A 408 39.47 56.22 -29.63
CA ASN A 408 38.18 56.93 -29.69
C ASN A 408 36.89 56.09 -29.77
N GLY A 409 35.80 56.41 -29.06
CA GLY A 409 35.46 57.56 -28.24
C GLY A 409 33.93 57.71 -28.22
N ALA A 410 33.42 58.53 -27.27
CA ALA A 410 32.10 59.15 -27.21
C ALA A 410 30.93 58.45 -26.46
N HIS A 411 30.64 59.09 -25.32
CA HIS A 411 29.38 59.21 -24.57
C HIS A 411 28.14 59.53 -25.43
N VAL A 412 26.95 59.03 -25.03
CA VAL A 412 25.72 59.83 -24.77
C VAL A 412 24.78 59.07 -23.79
N VAL A 413 24.35 59.75 -22.72
CA VAL A 413 23.19 59.53 -21.81
C VAL A 413 22.55 60.94 -21.71
N PRO A 414 21.24 61.23 -21.48
CA PRO A 414 20.24 60.59 -20.58
C PRO A 414 18.81 60.51 -21.20
N ALA A 415 17.67 60.13 -20.59
CA ALA A 415 17.04 60.46 -19.29
C ALA A 415 15.84 59.50 -19.03
N GLN A 416 15.68 58.94 -17.81
CA GLN A 416 14.70 59.29 -16.76
C GLN A 416 13.20 59.40 -17.12
N ALA A 417 12.36 58.52 -16.54
CA ALA A 417 11.07 58.85 -15.93
C ALA A 417 10.56 57.73 -14.98
N ARG A 418 10.15 58.10 -13.77
CA ARG A 418 9.25 57.43 -12.80
C ARG A 418 8.25 58.51 -12.33
N PRO A 419 7.28 58.22 -11.44
CA PRO A 419 6.15 57.28 -11.47
C PRO A 419 4.81 58.00 -11.18
N ALA A 420 3.66 57.30 -11.18
CA ALA A 420 2.41 57.84 -10.63
C ALA A 420 1.64 56.79 -9.80
N MET A 421 1.10 57.26 -8.67
CA MET A 421 0.29 56.54 -7.67
C MET A 421 -1.19 56.98 -7.73
N ALA A 422 -2.04 56.16 -7.09
CA ALA A 422 -3.25 56.49 -6.31
C ALA A 422 -4.65 56.28 -6.94
N GLY A 423 -5.51 55.59 -6.18
CA GLY A 423 -6.97 55.64 -6.29
C GLY A 423 -7.71 54.33 -5.91
N SER A 424 -8.38 54.31 -4.77
CA SER A 424 -9.42 53.33 -4.32
C SER A 424 -10.60 54.13 -3.76
N PRO A 425 -11.74 53.54 -3.33
CA PRO A 425 -12.65 52.52 -3.89
C PRO A 425 -14.09 53.10 -4.07
N PRO A 426 -15.16 52.29 -4.22
CA PRO A 426 -16.16 52.34 -3.14
C PRO A 426 -16.86 51.01 -2.78
N VAL A 427 -17.50 51.08 -1.61
CA VAL A 427 -18.34 50.11 -0.89
C VAL A 427 -19.80 50.21 -1.37
N SER A 428 -20.58 49.12 -1.32
CA SER A 428 -22.02 49.21 -1.04
C SER A 428 -22.56 47.95 -0.35
N VAL A 429 -23.56 48.16 0.50
CA VAL A 429 -24.08 47.28 1.56
C VAL A 429 -25.59 47.08 1.36
N ASN A 430 -26.10 45.94 1.83
CA ASN A 430 -27.49 45.59 2.21
C ASN A 430 -28.54 45.23 1.14
N GLY A 431 -29.27 44.15 1.46
CA GLY A 431 -30.60 43.83 0.92
C GLY A 431 -31.07 42.43 1.33
N VAL A 432 -32.11 42.36 2.15
CA VAL A 432 -32.68 41.20 2.86
C VAL A 432 -34.06 40.83 2.26
N ASN A 433 -34.50 39.58 2.47
CA ASN A 433 -35.84 38.98 2.33
C ASN A 433 -36.28 38.31 1.02
N GLY A 434 -36.91 37.13 1.17
CA GLY A 434 -37.87 36.56 0.21
C GLY A 434 -37.99 35.03 0.20
N GLU A 435 -38.82 34.46 1.07
CA GLU A 435 -39.40 33.11 0.94
C GLU A 435 -40.17 32.94 -0.38
N ALA A 436 -40.12 31.74 -0.98
CA ALA A 436 -41.32 31.02 -1.47
C ALA A 436 -40.96 29.62 -2.01
N ASN A 437 -41.77 28.65 -1.60
CA ASN A 437 -41.88 27.27 -2.11
C ASN A 437 -42.12 27.20 -3.62
N HIS A 438 -41.74 26.09 -4.27
CA HIS A 438 -42.61 25.17 -5.02
C HIS A 438 -41.80 24.11 -5.80
N LEU A 439 -42.18 22.83 -5.60
CA LEU A 439 -41.78 21.64 -6.40
C LEU A 439 -42.71 21.50 -7.66
N PRO A 440 -42.62 20.44 -8.49
CA PRO A 440 -42.01 20.46 -9.82
C PRO A 440 -43.04 20.15 -10.94
N PRO A 441 -42.67 20.10 -12.23
CA PRO A 441 -43.50 19.43 -13.23
C PRO A 441 -42.90 18.14 -13.78
N VAL A 442 -43.80 17.20 -14.04
CA VAL A 442 -43.63 15.87 -14.64
C VAL A 442 -44.35 15.82 -16.01
N ALA A 443 -43.81 14.98 -16.91
CA ALA A 443 -44.35 14.45 -18.18
C ALA A 443 -44.23 15.37 -19.43
N SER A 444 -43.99 14.88 -20.66
CA SER A 444 -44.24 13.55 -21.24
C SER A 444 -43.51 13.31 -22.57
N ARG A 445 -43.18 12.02 -22.83
CA ARG A 445 -43.25 11.22 -24.08
C ARG A 445 -42.58 11.63 -25.42
N GLY A 446 -41.82 10.66 -25.94
CA GLY A 446 -41.55 10.33 -27.36
C GLY A 446 -40.13 9.75 -27.51
N GLY A 447 -39.80 8.57 -28.04
CA GLY A 447 -40.51 7.60 -28.86
C GLY A 447 -39.80 7.43 -30.22
N PHE A 448 -38.68 6.69 -30.32
CA PHE A 448 -38.17 6.17 -31.61
C PHE A 448 -37.12 5.05 -31.47
N VAL A 449 -37.22 4.02 -32.32
CA VAL A 449 -36.35 2.83 -32.53
C VAL A 449 -36.50 2.45 -34.03
N PRO A 450 -35.62 1.69 -34.73
CA PRO A 450 -34.16 1.67 -34.97
C PRO A 450 -33.84 1.85 -36.49
N PRO A 451 -32.65 1.49 -37.07
CA PRO A 451 -32.37 0.07 -37.45
C PRO A 451 -30.88 -0.40 -37.45
N HIS A 452 -30.72 -1.72 -37.37
CA HIS A 452 -29.51 -2.49 -37.77
C HIS A 452 -29.32 -2.51 -39.30
N PRO A 453 -28.12 -2.87 -39.81
CA PRO A 453 -27.99 -4.23 -40.39
C PRO A 453 -26.61 -4.93 -40.27
N ARG A 454 -26.69 -6.28 -40.22
CA ARG A 454 -25.85 -7.37 -40.83
C ARG A 454 -24.32 -7.16 -40.87
N GLY A 455 -23.45 -8.02 -40.32
CA GLY A 455 -23.33 -9.47 -40.49
C GLY A 455 -22.27 -9.79 -41.56
N PHE A 456 -21.03 -10.16 -41.17
CA PHE A 456 -20.06 -10.81 -42.06
C PHE A 456 -18.89 -11.48 -41.29
N ALA A 457 -18.70 -12.76 -41.54
CA ALA A 457 -17.45 -13.54 -41.49
C ALA A 457 -17.54 -14.56 -42.65
N PRO A 458 -16.48 -15.27 -43.11
CA PRO A 458 -15.08 -15.32 -42.67
C PRO A 458 -14.05 -15.22 -43.83
N ARG A 459 -12.76 -14.99 -43.53
CA ARG A 459 -11.67 -15.44 -44.43
C ARG A 459 -10.35 -15.60 -43.68
N GLY A 460 -9.81 -16.81 -43.74
CA GLY A 460 -8.48 -17.13 -43.21
C GLY A 460 -7.35 -16.82 -44.20
N GLY A 461 -6.12 -17.00 -43.72
CA GLY A 461 -4.98 -17.38 -44.55
C GLY A 461 -3.73 -16.49 -44.43
N ARG A 462 -2.68 -17.11 -43.85
CA ARG A 462 -1.24 -16.91 -44.12
C ARG A 462 -0.67 -15.54 -43.68
N GLY A 463 0.32 -15.45 -42.81
CA GLY A 463 1.56 -16.21 -42.75
C GLY A 463 2.70 -15.24 -43.09
N PHE A 464 3.47 -14.80 -42.10
CA PHE A 464 4.74 -14.12 -42.35
C PHE A 464 5.65 -14.23 -41.13
N SER A 465 6.64 -15.13 -41.22
CA SER A 465 7.91 -15.02 -40.51
C SER A 465 8.84 -14.12 -41.34
N PRO A 466 9.78 -13.41 -40.70
CA PRO A 466 11.16 -13.55 -41.15
C PRO A 466 12.17 -13.81 -40.02
N ASN A 467 12.91 -14.89 -40.23
CA ASN A 467 14.26 -15.29 -39.83
C ASN A 467 15.20 -14.33 -39.08
N PHE A 468 15.74 -14.86 -37.97
CA PHE A 468 17.16 -15.20 -37.72
C PHE A 468 18.32 -14.29 -38.18
N ARG A 469 19.09 -13.81 -37.18
CA ARG A 469 20.56 -13.95 -36.95
C ARG A 469 20.93 -12.93 -35.85
N GLY A 470 21.59 -13.21 -34.73
CA GLY A 470 22.49 -14.29 -34.33
C GLY A 470 23.82 -13.66 -33.86
N ARG A 471 24.07 -13.63 -32.55
CA ARG A 471 25.44 -13.60 -31.97
C ARG A 471 25.41 -14.03 -30.50
N GLY A 472 26.14 -15.11 -30.19
CA GLY A 472 26.24 -15.77 -28.88
C GLY A 472 26.96 -14.94 -27.80
N GLY A 473 27.28 -15.45 -26.61
CA GLY A 473 27.17 -16.79 -26.03
C GLY A 473 28.00 -16.81 -24.73
N MET A 474 27.60 -17.62 -23.75
CA MET A 474 28.38 -18.36 -22.74
C MET A 474 27.61 -18.52 -21.40
N PRO A 475 27.69 -19.70 -20.74
CA PRO A 475 26.90 -20.10 -19.59
C PRO A 475 27.63 -19.86 -18.24
N PRO A 476 26.96 -19.99 -17.08
CA PRO A 476 27.65 -19.91 -15.79
C PRO A 476 28.40 -21.20 -15.48
N VAL A 477 29.68 -21.02 -15.18
CA VAL A 477 30.70 -22.00 -14.82
C VAL A 477 30.48 -22.51 -13.39
N ILE A 478 30.64 -23.83 -13.28
CA ILE A 478 30.87 -24.63 -12.07
C ILE A 478 32.22 -24.24 -11.47
N ASP A 479 32.28 -23.94 -10.17
CA ASP A 479 33.55 -23.86 -9.46
C ASP A 479 33.70 -24.99 -8.43
N ARG A 480 34.67 -25.87 -8.71
CA ARG A 480 35.26 -26.85 -7.79
C ARG A 480 36.56 -26.25 -7.26
N GLY A 481 36.61 -25.93 -5.97
CA GLY A 481 37.86 -25.70 -5.23
C GLY A 481 38.26 -26.96 -4.45
N ARG A 482 39.45 -27.47 -4.72
CA ARG A 482 40.07 -28.72 -4.26
C ARG A 482 41.02 -28.43 -3.08
N GLY A 483 41.09 -29.30 -2.07
CA GLY A 483 42.23 -29.35 -1.14
C GLY A 483 41.98 -30.00 0.23
N GLY A 484 42.30 -31.30 0.38
CA GLY A 484 42.69 -31.91 1.68
C GLY A 484 44.21 -31.74 1.92
N PRO A 485 44.85 -32.28 3.01
CA PRO A 485 44.54 -33.58 3.64
C PRO A 485 44.70 -33.71 5.20
N PHE A 486 44.12 -34.80 5.75
CA PHE A 486 44.51 -35.69 6.88
C PHE A 486 45.24 -35.19 8.16
N ARG A 487 44.65 -35.51 9.34
CA ARG A 487 45.17 -36.41 10.43
C ARG A 487 44.22 -36.43 11.66
N GLY A 488 43.79 -37.63 12.12
CA GLY A 488 43.00 -37.85 13.37
C GLY A 488 43.89 -38.02 14.64
N PRO A 489 43.57 -38.87 15.65
CA PRO A 489 42.30 -39.17 16.36
C PRO A 489 42.46 -39.16 17.93
N ARG A 490 41.37 -39.38 18.70
CA ARG A 490 41.21 -39.81 20.14
C ARG A 490 40.18 -38.92 20.87
N GLY A 491 39.30 -39.36 21.78
CA GLY A 491 39.02 -40.62 22.48
C GLY A 491 37.61 -40.54 23.12
N ARG A 492 36.86 -41.64 23.24
CA ARG A 492 36.71 -42.55 24.41
C ARG A 492 35.80 -42.04 25.55
N GLY A 493 34.72 -42.81 25.79
CA GLY A 493 34.04 -43.00 27.09
C GLY A 493 32.73 -42.21 27.23
N ARG A 494 31.66 -42.70 27.88
CA ARG A 494 31.36 -43.96 28.57
C ARG A 494 29.89 -43.85 29.05
N GLY A 495 29.14 -44.95 29.12
CA GLY A 495 28.17 -45.22 30.19
C GLY A 495 26.74 -44.64 30.09
N ALA A 496 25.78 -45.57 29.97
CA ALA A 496 24.33 -45.48 30.25
C ALA A 496 24.04 -45.26 31.77
N PRO A 497 22.79 -45.28 32.32
CA PRO A 497 21.49 -45.71 31.76
C PRO A 497 20.27 -44.80 32.16
N PRO A 498 19.00 -45.18 31.86
CA PRO A 498 17.83 -44.30 31.90
C PRO A 498 17.06 -44.36 33.24
N VAL A 499 16.24 -43.34 33.49
CA VAL A 499 15.24 -43.32 34.58
C VAL A 499 13.85 -43.32 33.94
N ALA A 500 13.03 -44.28 34.37
CA ALA A 500 11.61 -44.39 34.08
C ALA A 500 10.79 -43.54 35.05
N SER A 501 9.73 -42.91 34.54
CA SER A 501 8.38 -42.78 35.13
C SER A 501 7.45 -42.18 34.09
#